data_AF-A0A0K8WFD2-F1
#
_entry.id   AF-A0A0K8WFD2-F1
#
_cell.length_a   1.000
_cell.length_b   1.000
_cell.length_c   1.000
_cell.angle_alpha   90.00
_cell.angle_beta   90.00
_cell.angle_gamma   90.00
#
_symmetry.space_group_name_H-M   'P 1'
#
loop_
_entity.id
_entity.type
_entity.pdbx_description
1 polymer ?
#
loop_
_entity_poly.entity_id
_entity_poly.type
_entity_poly.pdbx_seq_one_letter_code
_entity_poly.pdbx_strand_id
1 'polypeptide(L)'
;SSRSPDAFKEAQLRTESAASTNAYNNANNNIIIAHDENTSSNSGNNNNSGNKVYADEWSERDKLLFYTLEQFALLSNFTVEHGTEVLRNVLKDAVTLMEPTASLLAHLGNFSDFVARADNVKKLGEDEKVGELYDMVVLFTELVERHNTTALENATTENMYLEMSLKKNGLDKLQVDFLERFLVFSEKFNARVDSYLAKLTAEQRASERKMIEWQRAFNAETDSEKKVEIFAKFFELYA
;
A
#
# COMPACT_ATOMS: atom_id res chain seq x y z
N SER A 1 -3.18 -16.50 36.34
CA SER A 1 -3.62 -16.87 34.98
C SER A 1 -2.96 -15.89 34.01
N SER A 2 -1.86 -16.34 33.39
CA SER A 2 -0.95 -15.55 32.56
C SER A 2 -1.45 -15.51 31.11
N ARG A 3 -1.87 -14.34 30.62
CA ARG A 3 -2.09 -14.11 29.18
C ARG A 3 -0.75 -13.80 28.51
N SER A 4 -0.41 -14.53 27.45
CA SER A 4 0.82 -14.36 26.66
C SER A 4 0.86 -12.97 25.98
N PRO A 5 2.04 -12.33 25.84
CA PRO A 5 2.23 -11.10 25.07
C PRO A 5 1.67 -11.15 23.64
N ASP A 6 1.64 -12.34 23.03
CA ASP A 6 1.11 -12.55 21.67
C ASP A 6 -0.40 -12.31 21.58
N ALA A 7 -1.14 -12.63 22.66
CA ALA A 7 -2.57 -12.39 22.73
C ALA A 7 -2.91 -10.90 22.85
N PHE A 8 -1.96 -10.08 23.30
CA PHE A 8 -2.10 -8.62 23.38
C PHE A 8 -1.84 -7.97 22.01
N LYS A 9 -0.84 -8.47 21.26
CA LYS A 9 -0.55 -8.03 19.88
C LYS A 9 -1.69 -8.38 18.91
N GLU A 10 -2.26 -9.59 18.99
CA GLU A 10 -3.43 -9.95 18.16
C GLU A 10 -4.66 -9.12 18.49
N ALA A 11 -4.88 -8.79 19.78
CA ALA A 11 -6.01 -7.96 20.20
C ALA A 11 -5.86 -6.51 19.72
N GLN A 12 -4.64 -5.97 19.71
CA GLN A 12 -4.37 -4.61 19.25
C GLN A 12 -4.53 -4.48 17.73
N LEU A 13 -4.00 -5.44 16.95
CA LEU A 13 -4.20 -5.51 15.49
C LEU A 13 -5.68 -5.70 15.11
N ARG A 14 -6.45 -6.46 15.89
CA ARG A 14 -7.91 -6.59 15.68
C ARG A 14 -8.67 -5.32 16.05
N THR A 15 -8.24 -4.57 17.06
CA THR A 15 -8.90 -3.34 17.51
C THR A 15 -8.64 -2.19 16.53
N GLU A 16 -7.43 -2.09 15.98
CA GLU A 16 -7.08 -1.13 14.93
C GLU A 16 -7.77 -1.48 13.59
N SER A 17 -7.83 -2.78 13.25
CA SER A 17 -8.62 -3.25 12.10
C SER A 17 -10.12 -2.95 12.30
N ALA A 18 -10.70 -3.18 13.48
CA ALA A 18 -12.12 -2.92 13.75
C ALA A 18 -12.47 -1.42 13.81
N ALA A 19 -11.56 -0.57 14.30
CA ALA A 19 -11.73 0.88 14.29
C ALA A 19 -11.72 1.44 12.86
N SER A 20 -10.83 0.92 12.00
CA SER A 20 -10.84 1.22 10.56
C SER A 20 -12.09 0.66 9.87
N THR A 21 -12.53 -0.56 10.21
CA THR A 21 -13.73 -1.17 9.59
C THR A 21 -15.02 -0.47 10.02
N ASN A 22 -15.14 0.07 11.25
CA ASN A 22 -16.34 0.79 11.68
C ASN A 22 -16.44 2.20 11.10
N ALA A 23 -15.30 2.85 10.78
CA ALA A 23 -15.29 4.10 10.04
C ALA A 23 -15.65 3.88 8.55
N TYR A 24 -15.20 2.77 7.96
CA TYR A 24 -15.50 2.43 6.55
C TYR A 24 -16.89 1.79 6.33
N ASN A 25 -17.39 0.97 7.24
CA ASN A 25 -18.71 0.33 7.09
C ASN A 25 -19.89 1.30 7.26
N ASN A 26 -19.70 2.40 8.00
CA ASN A 26 -20.75 3.42 8.15
C ASN A 26 -20.88 4.33 6.92
N ALA A 27 -19.88 4.37 6.04
CA ALA A 27 -19.91 5.13 4.79
C ALA A 27 -20.61 4.38 3.64
N ASN A 28 -20.69 3.04 3.70
CA ASN A 28 -21.23 2.21 2.62
C ASN A 28 -22.72 1.83 2.75
N ASN A 29 -23.40 2.18 3.86
CA ASN A 29 -24.83 1.90 4.03
C ASN A 29 -25.76 3.05 3.64
N ASN A 30 -25.25 4.15 3.08
CA ASN A 30 -26.06 5.33 2.72
C ASN A 30 -25.93 5.79 1.26
N ILE A 31 -25.33 5.01 0.36
CA ILE A 31 -25.36 5.32 -1.08
C ILE A 31 -26.61 4.65 -1.69
N ILE A 32 -27.78 5.18 -1.34
CA ILE A 32 -28.95 5.13 -2.21
C ILE A 32 -28.79 6.33 -3.15
N ILE A 33 -28.41 6.06 -4.39
CA ILE A 33 -28.51 7.06 -5.47
C ILE A 33 -30.00 7.34 -5.66
N ALA A 34 -30.50 8.41 -5.03
CA ALA A 34 -31.83 8.95 -5.31
C ALA A 34 -31.79 9.57 -6.70
N HIS A 35 -32.34 8.85 -7.69
CA HIS A 35 -32.65 9.42 -8.99
C HIS A 35 -34.05 10.04 -8.89
N ASP A 36 -34.11 11.37 -8.92
CA ASP A 36 -35.36 12.11 -9.09
C ASP A 36 -36.02 11.72 -10.42
N GLU A 37 -37.14 11.01 -10.36
CA GLU A 37 -38.11 10.93 -11.44
C GLU A 37 -39.28 11.87 -11.11
N ASN A 38 -39.33 13.02 -11.78
CA ASN A 38 -40.59 13.73 -11.98
C ASN A 38 -41.16 13.34 -13.34
N THR A 39 -42.30 12.67 -13.28
CA THR A 39 -43.12 12.14 -14.38
C THR A 39 -43.65 13.21 -15.33
N SER A 40 -43.62 12.94 -16.64
CA SER A 40 -44.75 13.24 -17.53
C SER A 40 -44.76 12.36 -18.79
N SER A 41 -45.67 11.39 -18.78
CA SER A 41 -46.52 10.86 -19.85
C SER A 41 -46.15 11.15 -21.32
N ASN A 42 -46.02 10.12 -22.17
CA ASN A 42 -47.15 9.52 -22.90
C ASN A 42 -46.69 8.65 -24.10
N SER A 43 -47.32 7.47 -24.22
CA SER A 43 -47.66 6.73 -25.45
C SER A 43 -46.58 6.02 -26.30
N GLY A 44 -46.71 4.68 -26.40
CA GLY A 44 -46.43 3.96 -27.65
C GLY A 44 -45.68 2.62 -27.57
N ASN A 45 -46.40 1.52 -27.36
CA ASN A 45 -46.19 0.14 -27.87
C ASN A 45 -44.83 -0.27 -28.48
N ASN A 46 -44.16 -1.30 -27.93
CA ASN A 46 -44.20 -2.70 -28.41
C ASN A 46 -43.00 -3.55 -27.90
N ASN A 47 -43.34 -4.67 -27.26
CA ASN A 47 -42.72 -6.01 -27.29
C ASN A 47 -41.18 -6.17 -27.21
N ASN A 48 -40.75 -6.51 -25.98
CA ASN A 48 -40.03 -7.73 -25.58
C ASN A 48 -38.86 -8.25 -26.45
N SER A 49 -37.65 -7.93 -26.00
CA SER A 49 -36.46 -8.80 -25.97
C SER A 49 -35.41 -8.04 -25.15
N GLY A 50 -35.48 -8.04 -23.83
CA GLY A 50 -35.04 -9.21 -23.09
C GLY A 50 -33.52 -9.35 -23.10
N ASN A 51 -32.76 -8.25 -23.01
CA ASN A 51 -31.37 -8.30 -22.58
C ASN A 51 -31.09 -7.10 -21.67
N LYS A 52 -31.55 -7.21 -20.41
CA LYS A 52 -30.90 -6.48 -19.32
C LYS A 52 -29.51 -7.09 -19.23
N VAL A 53 -28.52 -6.42 -19.83
CA VAL A 53 -27.12 -6.64 -19.50
C VAL A 53 -27.01 -6.36 -18.01
N TYR A 54 -27.00 -7.44 -17.22
CA TYR A 54 -26.66 -7.37 -15.81
C TYR A 54 -25.29 -6.70 -15.71
N ALA A 55 -25.11 -5.84 -14.72
CA ALA A 55 -23.81 -5.26 -14.39
C ALA A 55 -22.74 -6.35 -14.47
N ASP A 56 -21.74 -6.15 -15.34
CA ASP A 56 -20.59 -7.05 -15.47
C ASP A 56 -19.98 -7.25 -14.08
N GLU A 57 -20.19 -8.43 -13.50
CA GLU A 57 -19.44 -8.90 -12.34
C GLU A 57 -17.98 -9.02 -12.78
N TRP A 58 -17.08 -8.24 -12.15
CA TRP A 58 -15.64 -8.33 -12.40
C TRP A 58 -15.17 -9.79 -12.44
N SER A 59 -14.25 -10.10 -13.38
CA SER A 59 -13.72 -11.45 -13.46
C SER A 59 -12.95 -11.80 -12.17
N GLU A 60 -12.84 -13.10 -11.85
CA GLU A 60 -12.04 -13.53 -10.69
C GLU A 60 -10.58 -13.06 -10.79
N ARG A 61 -10.07 -12.87 -12.01
CA ARG A 61 -8.73 -12.30 -12.27
C ARG A 61 -8.68 -10.82 -11.95
N ASP A 62 -9.72 -10.05 -12.28
CA ASP A 62 -9.80 -8.62 -11.94
C ASP A 62 -9.93 -8.42 -10.42
N LYS A 63 -10.66 -9.31 -9.73
CA LYS A 63 -10.76 -9.29 -8.26
C LYS A 63 -9.40 -9.45 -7.57
N LEU A 64 -8.46 -10.20 -8.16
CA LEU A 64 -7.08 -10.27 -7.65
C LEU A 64 -6.35 -8.93 -7.76
N LEU A 65 -6.52 -8.22 -8.88
CA LEU A 65 -5.92 -6.89 -9.09
C LEU A 65 -6.51 -5.87 -8.12
N PHE A 66 -7.84 -5.79 -8.01
CA PHE A 66 -8.49 -4.85 -7.09
C PHE A 66 -8.11 -5.10 -5.63
N TYR A 67 -8.10 -6.37 -5.21
CA TYR A 67 -7.63 -6.71 -3.87
C TYR A 67 -6.17 -6.28 -3.66
N THR A 68 -5.31 -6.46 -4.65
CA THR A 68 -3.91 -6.00 -4.57
C THR A 68 -3.84 -4.48 -4.41
N LEU A 69 -4.53 -3.72 -5.26
CA LEU A 69 -4.54 -2.26 -5.21
C LEU A 69 -5.04 -1.73 -3.85
N GLU A 70 -6.08 -2.35 -3.29
CA GLU A 70 -6.58 -2.00 -1.96
C GLU A 70 -5.53 -2.25 -0.87
N GLN A 71 -4.86 -3.40 -0.89
CA GLN A 71 -3.85 -3.73 0.12
C GLN A 71 -2.60 -2.85 -0.01
N PHE A 72 -2.20 -2.50 -1.22
CA PHE A 72 -1.12 -1.56 -1.43
C PHE A 72 -1.49 -0.15 -0.98
N ALA A 73 -2.73 0.31 -1.17
CA ALA A 73 -3.17 1.59 -0.61
C ALA A 73 -3.03 1.62 0.92
N LEU A 74 -3.36 0.52 1.60
CA LEU A 74 -3.16 0.37 3.06
C LEU A 74 -1.68 0.39 3.45
N LEU A 75 -0.83 -0.35 2.72
CA LEU A 75 0.62 -0.36 2.95
C LEU A 75 1.23 1.02 2.69
N SER A 76 0.83 1.70 1.62
CA SER A 76 1.29 3.04 1.29
C SER A 76 0.90 4.06 2.35
N ASN A 77 -0.34 4.03 2.83
CA ASN A 77 -0.75 4.89 3.93
C ASN A 77 0.09 4.64 5.20
N PHE A 78 0.30 3.38 5.56
CA PHE A 78 1.16 3.01 6.70
C PHE A 78 2.58 3.58 6.54
N THR A 79 3.22 3.33 5.37
CA THR A 79 4.58 3.80 5.10
C THR A 79 4.68 5.32 5.13
N VAL A 80 3.73 6.04 4.53
CA VAL A 80 3.73 7.50 4.52
C VAL A 80 3.52 8.06 5.93
N GLU A 81 2.58 7.51 6.70
CA GLU A 81 2.28 7.99 8.06
C GLU A 81 3.47 7.82 9.00
N HIS A 82 4.04 6.62 9.06
CA HIS A 82 5.17 6.33 9.93
C HIS A 82 6.49 6.88 9.39
N GLY A 83 6.69 6.90 8.07
CA GLY A 83 7.82 7.56 7.44
C GLY A 83 7.85 9.07 7.75
N THR A 84 6.69 9.72 7.74
CA THR A 84 6.53 11.11 8.19
C THR A 84 6.95 11.29 9.65
N GLU A 85 6.60 10.36 10.54
CA GLU A 85 7.01 10.39 11.94
C GLU A 85 8.55 10.30 12.09
N VAL A 86 9.18 9.35 11.38
CA VAL A 86 10.64 9.21 11.36
C VAL A 86 11.30 10.52 10.92
N LEU A 87 10.86 11.08 9.79
CA LEU A 87 11.45 12.31 9.25
C LEU A 87 11.22 13.53 10.15
N ARG A 88 10.04 13.67 10.77
CA ARG A 88 9.79 14.73 11.77
C ARG A 88 10.74 14.64 12.95
N ASN A 89 11.00 13.45 13.45
CA ASN A 89 11.90 13.27 14.58
C ASN A 89 13.36 13.56 14.20
N VAL A 90 13.78 13.18 12.98
CA VAL A 90 15.10 13.58 12.43
C VAL A 90 15.22 15.10 12.34
N LEU A 91 14.22 15.78 11.79
CA LEU A 91 14.20 17.25 11.70
C LEU A 91 14.29 17.91 13.08
N LYS A 92 13.59 17.36 14.08
CA LYS A 92 13.63 17.84 15.45
C LYS A 92 15.02 17.68 16.08
N ASP A 93 15.66 16.54 15.89
CA ASP A 93 17.03 16.30 16.37
C ASP A 93 18.03 17.26 15.68
N ALA A 94 17.85 17.53 14.39
CA ALA A 94 18.74 18.39 13.61
C ALA A 94 18.76 19.86 14.08
N VAL A 95 17.72 20.34 14.76
CA VAL A 95 17.69 21.70 15.36
C VAL A 95 18.81 21.89 16.39
N THR A 96 19.32 20.81 16.98
CA THR A 96 20.39 20.86 17.98
C THR A 96 21.80 20.95 17.41
N LEU A 97 21.96 20.88 16.08
CA LEU A 97 23.25 20.96 15.42
C LEU A 97 23.85 22.37 15.52
N MET A 98 25.07 22.45 16.03
CA MET A 98 25.87 23.68 15.97
C MET A 98 26.57 23.71 14.61
N GLU A 99 26.09 24.56 13.69
CA GLU A 99 26.65 24.80 12.35
C GLU A 99 26.44 23.67 11.30
N PRO A 100 25.19 23.38 10.90
CA PRO A 100 24.94 22.47 9.79
C PRO A 100 25.47 23.03 8.46
N THR A 101 26.03 22.15 7.62
CA THR A 101 26.48 22.51 6.26
C THR A 101 25.30 22.88 5.37
N ALA A 102 25.54 23.67 4.31
CA ALA A 102 24.51 23.99 3.33
C ALA A 102 23.94 22.75 2.63
N SER A 103 24.79 21.73 2.41
CA SER A 103 24.37 20.44 1.87
C SER A 103 23.39 19.74 2.82
N LEU A 104 23.76 19.61 4.10
CA LEU A 104 22.90 18.97 5.10
C LEU A 104 21.55 19.69 5.23
N LEU A 105 21.55 21.02 5.20
CA LEU A 105 20.31 21.81 5.20
C LEU A 105 19.43 21.53 3.97
N ALA A 106 20.02 21.31 2.79
CA ALA A 106 19.25 20.95 1.59
C ALA A 106 18.60 19.56 1.73
N HIS A 107 19.32 18.59 2.31
CA HIS A 107 18.75 17.25 2.59
C HIS A 107 17.63 17.30 3.62
N LEU A 108 17.82 18.04 4.71
CA LEU A 108 16.76 18.28 5.70
C LEU A 108 15.58 19.05 5.10
N GLY A 109 15.82 19.96 4.15
CA GLY A 109 14.78 20.61 3.36
C GLY A 109 13.88 19.60 2.65
N ASN A 110 14.46 18.62 1.96
CA ASN A 110 13.70 17.56 1.30
C ASN A 110 12.85 16.73 2.29
N PHE A 111 13.37 16.46 3.50
CA PHE A 111 12.60 15.78 4.55
C PHE A 111 11.43 16.64 5.03
N SER A 112 11.64 17.95 5.18
CA SER A 112 10.59 18.90 5.54
C SER A 112 9.51 18.97 4.46
N ASP A 113 9.90 18.99 3.19
CA ASP A 113 8.97 19.01 2.06
C ASP A 113 8.12 17.74 2.00
N PHE A 114 8.73 16.58 2.23
CA PHE A 114 8.01 15.32 2.38
C PHE A 114 6.96 15.40 3.49
N VAL A 115 7.35 15.87 4.68
CA VAL A 115 6.45 15.99 5.82
C VAL A 115 5.28 16.94 5.51
N ALA A 116 5.55 18.08 4.88
CA ALA A 116 4.53 19.03 4.49
C ALA A 116 3.58 18.45 3.42
N ARG A 117 4.10 17.67 2.47
CA ARG A 117 3.31 16.94 1.47
C ARG A 117 2.39 15.93 2.14
N ALA A 118 2.90 15.12 3.07
CA ALA A 118 2.12 14.14 3.84
C ALA A 118 0.93 14.78 4.59
N ASP A 119 1.13 15.97 5.17
CA ASP A 119 0.06 16.70 5.85
C ASP A 119 -1.05 17.20 4.91
N ASN A 120 -0.74 17.39 3.63
CA ASN A 120 -1.70 17.78 2.62
C ASN A 120 -2.46 16.58 2.02
N VAL A 121 -1.88 15.37 2.02
CA VAL A 121 -2.56 14.14 1.57
C VAL A 121 -3.88 13.92 2.29
N LYS A 122 -3.95 14.25 3.59
CA LYS A 122 -5.17 14.11 4.40
C LYS A 122 -6.34 14.97 3.94
N LYS A 123 -6.10 15.96 3.07
CA LYS A 123 -7.10 16.91 2.56
C LYS A 123 -7.61 16.53 1.16
N LEU A 124 -7.01 15.52 0.52
CA LEU A 124 -7.38 15.07 -0.81
C LEU A 124 -8.64 14.19 -0.78
N GLY A 125 -9.33 14.09 -1.92
CA GLY A 125 -10.36 13.08 -2.12
C GLY A 125 -9.77 11.66 -2.15
N GLU A 126 -10.58 10.63 -1.88
CA GLU A 126 -10.09 9.24 -1.76
C GLU A 126 -9.35 8.76 -3.03
N ASP A 127 -9.85 9.05 -4.23
CA ASP A 127 -9.22 8.61 -5.48
C ASP A 127 -7.85 9.29 -5.71
N GLU A 128 -7.76 10.60 -5.45
CA GLU A 128 -6.51 11.37 -5.56
C GLU A 128 -5.50 10.95 -4.48
N LYS A 129 -6.01 10.67 -3.28
CA LYS A 129 -5.21 10.25 -2.12
C LYS A 129 -4.49 8.95 -2.37
N VAL A 130 -5.13 7.97 -3.01
CA VAL A 130 -4.48 6.67 -3.30
C VAL A 130 -3.29 6.87 -4.23
N GLY A 131 -3.46 7.60 -5.34
CA GLY A 131 -2.37 7.91 -6.27
C GLY A 131 -1.23 8.66 -5.59
N GLU A 132 -1.56 9.70 -4.83
CA GLU A 132 -0.59 10.51 -4.09
C GLU A 132 0.19 9.68 -3.05
N LEU A 133 -0.47 8.74 -2.35
CA LEU A 133 0.20 7.85 -1.40
C LEU A 133 1.26 6.97 -2.08
N TYR A 134 1.01 6.47 -3.30
CA TYR A 134 2.01 5.71 -4.05
C TYR A 134 3.23 6.56 -4.39
N ASP A 135 3.02 7.76 -4.93
CA ASP A 135 4.11 8.69 -5.26
C ASP A 135 4.93 9.04 -4.02
N MET A 136 4.26 9.21 -2.87
CA MET A 136 4.94 9.48 -1.61
C MET A 136 5.73 8.28 -1.10
N VAL A 137 5.28 7.04 -1.27
CA VAL A 137 6.09 5.86 -0.93
C VAL A 137 7.39 5.83 -1.74
N VAL A 138 7.30 6.05 -3.06
CA VAL A 138 8.49 6.10 -3.93
C VAL A 138 9.45 7.18 -3.46
N LEU A 139 8.95 8.40 -3.22
CA LEU A 139 9.76 9.50 -2.72
C LEU A 139 10.41 9.20 -1.37
N PHE A 140 9.69 8.57 -0.44
CA PHE A 140 10.23 8.18 0.86
C PHE A 140 11.40 7.20 0.70
N THR A 141 11.23 6.17 -0.12
CA THR A 141 12.27 5.18 -0.41
C THR A 141 13.51 5.85 -1.01
N GLU A 142 13.34 6.73 -2.00
CA GLU A 142 14.45 7.48 -2.60
C GLU A 142 15.21 8.35 -1.57
N LEU A 143 14.48 9.00 -0.66
CA LEU A 143 15.07 9.83 0.40
C LEU A 143 15.91 9.01 1.36
N VAL A 144 15.42 7.82 1.75
CA VAL A 144 16.13 6.91 2.65
C VAL A 144 17.34 6.28 1.97
N GLU A 145 17.15 5.71 0.77
CA GLU A 145 18.19 4.99 0.04
C GLU A 145 19.38 5.87 -0.34
N ARG A 146 19.14 7.16 -0.64
CA ARG A 146 20.19 8.14 -0.93
C ARG A 146 21.25 8.23 0.17
N HIS A 147 20.88 7.92 1.41
CA HIS A 147 21.77 7.99 2.56
C HIS A 147 22.18 6.63 3.09
N ASN A 148 21.78 5.52 2.45
CA ASN A 148 22.19 4.18 2.85
C ASN A 148 23.69 3.96 2.60
N THR A 149 24.52 4.01 3.64
CA THR A 149 25.97 3.92 3.48
C THR A 149 26.44 2.51 3.11
N THR A 150 25.65 1.46 3.33
CA THR A 150 26.04 0.10 2.87
C THR A 150 26.00 -0.04 1.35
N ALA A 151 25.28 0.84 0.67
CA ALA A 151 25.16 0.88 -0.79
C ALA A 151 26.09 1.92 -1.45
N LEU A 152 26.79 2.75 -0.68
CA LEU A 152 27.64 3.83 -1.18
C LEU A 152 29.12 3.48 -1.07
N GLU A 153 29.83 3.44 -2.21
CA GLU A 153 31.28 3.20 -2.21
C GLU A 153 32.08 4.29 -1.48
N ASN A 154 31.61 5.54 -1.50
CA ASN A 154 32.27 6.70 -0.89
C ASN A 154 31.31 7.48 0.02
N ALA A 155 30.76 6.82 1.04
CA ALA A 155 29.86 7.46 2.00
C ALA A 155 30.52 8.66 2.69
N THR A 156 29.89 9.84 2.60
CA THR A 156 30.36 11.04 3.29
C THR A 156 29.96 11.02 4.77
N THR A 157 30.59 11.85 5.60
CA THR A 157 30.16 12.08 6.99
C THR A 157 28.69 12.50 7.08
N GLU A 158 28.19 13.23 6.08
CA GLU A 158 26.80 13.65 6.00
C GLU A 158 25.84 12.48 5.73
N ASN A 159 26.22 11.56 4.83
CA ASN A 159 25.47 10.32 4.61
C ASN A 159 25.41 9.49 5.90
N MET A 160 26.55 9.33 6.59
CA MET A 160 26.60 8.60 7.86
C MET A 160 25.71 9.24 8.93
N TYR A 161 25.76 10.57 9.07
CA TYR A 161 24.92 11.31 10.02
C TYR A 161 23.43 11.10 9.72
N LEU A 162 23.02 11.24 8.46
CA LEU A 162 21.61 11.11 8.06
C LEU A 162 21.11 9.68 8.23
N GLU A 163 21.90 8.68 7.83
CA GLU A 163 21.54 7.26 8.04
C GLU A 163 21.37 6.94 9.53
N MET A 164 22.35 7.31 10.35
CA MET A 164 22.29 7.09 11.80
C MET A 164 21.08 7.81 12.42
N SER A 165 20.79 9.03 11.96
CA SER A 165 19.65 9.80 12.44
C SER A 165 18.32 9.14 12.05
N LEU A 166 18.18 8.65 10.82
CA LEU A 166 17.00 7.91 10.37
C LEU A 166 16.80 6.62 11.19
N LYS A 167 17.86 5.83 11.36
CA LYS A 167 17.84 4.59 12.15
C LYS A 167 17.48 4.84 13.61
N LYS A 168 18.13 5.81 14.25
CA LYS A 168 17.83 6.25 15.63
C LYS A 168 16.36 6.63 15.80
N ASN A 169 15.75 7.22 14.76
CA ASN A 169 14.38 7.71 14.79
C ASN A 169 13.34 6.70 14.26
N GLY A 170 13.73 5.44 14.07
CA GLY A 170 12.80 4.33 13.87
C GLY A 170 12.71 3.78 12.45
N LEU A 171 13.62 4.15 11.54
CA LEU A 171 13.62 3.62 10.17
C LEU A 171 13.70 2.08 10.12
N ASP A 172 14.61 1.47 10.87
CA ASP A 172 14.77 -0.01 10.85
C ASP A 172 13.49 -0.70 11.34
N LYS A 173 12.83 -0.13 12.35
CA LYS A 173 11.55 -0.65 12.85
C LYS A 173 10.46 -0.51 11.78
N LEU A 174 10.38 0.64 11.10
CA LEU A 174 9.42 0.86 10.02
C LEU A 174 9.60 -0.17 8.89
N GLN A 175 10.85 -0.47 8.50
CA GLN A 175 11.14 -1.49 7.49
C GLN A 175 10.67 -2.88 7.92
N VAL A 176 10.94 -3.27 9.17
CA VAL A 176 10.46 -4.55 9.73
C VAL A 176 8.93 -4.60 9.76
N ASP A 177 8.27 -3.57 10.30
CA ASP A 177 6.81 -3.51 10.41
C ASP A 177 6.15 -3.52 9.02
N PHE A 178 6.77 -2.89 8.01
CA PHE A 178 6.33 -2.96 6.61
C PHE A 178 6.41 -4.39 6.07
N LEU A 179 7.57 -5.06 6.23
CA LEU A 179 7.76 -6.43 5.75
C LEU A 179 6.79 -7.40 6.42
N GLU A 180 6.55 -7.28 7.73
CA GLU A 180 5.57 -8.11 8.43
C GLU A 180 4.16 -7.93 7.85
N ARG A 181 3.73 -6.68 7.62
CA ARG A 181 2.43 -6.38 7.00
C ARG A 181 2.33 -6.90 5.58
N PHE A 182 3.38 -6.72 4.79
CA PHE A 182 3.45 -7.24 3.43
C PHE A 182 3.33 -8.78 3.42
N LEU A 183 4.05 -9.49 4.30
CA LEU A 183 3.98 -10.94 4.37
C LEU A 183 2.57 -11.43 4.70
N VAL A 184 1.90 -10.83 5.69
CA VAL A 184 0.50 -11.14 6.05
C VAL A 184 -0.46 -10.90 4.87
N PHE A 185 -0.30 -9.79 4.17
CA PHE A 185 -1.04 -9.53 2.94
C PHE A 185 -0.77 -10.62 1.89
N SER A 186 0.50 -10.92 1.66
CA SER A 186 0.95 -11.77 0.57
C SER A 186 0.52 -13.23 0.72
N GLU A 187 0.40 -13.72 1.96
CA GLU A 187 -0.18 -15.04 2.25
C GLU A 187 -1.66 -15.10 1.87
N LYS A 188 -2.43 -14.07 2.26
CA LYS A 188 -3.85 -13.95 1.89
C LYS A 188 -4.04 -13.76 0.40
N PHE A 189 -3.11 -13.07 -0.25
CA PHE A 189 -3.09 -12.91 -1.70
C PHE A 189 -2.84 -14.25 -2.39
N ASN A 190 -1.79 -14.98 -1.98
CA ASN A 190 -1.45 -16.26 -2.58
C ASN A 190 -2.59 -17.28 -2.45
N ALA A 191 -3.28 -17.34 -1.30
CA ALA A 191 -4.47 -18.19 -1.14
C ALA A 191 -5.60 -17.86 -2.13
N ARG A 192 -5.78 -16.58 -2.48
CA ARG A 192 -6.74 -16.15 -3.51
C ARG A 192 -6.29 -16.56 -4.91
N VAL A 193 -5.00 -16.45 -5.22
CA VAL A 193 -4.44 -16.92 -6.50
C VAL A 193 -4.60 -18.43 -6.64
N ASP A 194 -4.29 -19.20 -5.59
CA ASP A 194 -4.52 -20.64 -5.56
C ASP A 194 -5.99 -20.98 -5.83
N SER A 195 -6.92 -20.29 -5.16
CA SER A 195 -8.35 -20.49 -5.39
C SER A 195 -8.79 -20.12 -6.80
N TYR A 196 -8.20 -19.08 -7.41
CA TYR A 196 -8.48 -18.68 -8.78
C TYR A 196 -7.99 -19.75 -9.77
N LEU A 197 -6.71 -20.14 -9.68
CA LEU A 197 -6.10 -21.13 -10.56
C LEU A 197 -6.73 -22.52 -10.44
N ALA A 198 -7.27 -22.87 -9.27
CA ALA A 198 -8.00 -24.12 -9.04
C ALA A 198 -9.30 -24.22 -9.86
N LYS A 199 -9.96 -23.09 -10.15
CA LYS A 199 -11.24 -23.03 -10.89
C LYS A 199 -11.07 -23.09 -12.42
N LEU A 200 -9.85 -22.91 -12.92
CA LEU A 200 -9.58 -22.84 -14.35
C LEU A 200 -9.63 -24.22 -15.04
N THR A 201 -10.19 -24.26 -16.25
CA THR A 201 -10.06 -25.43 -17.14
C THR A 201 -8.63 -25.60 -17.64
N ALA A 202 -8.34 -26.72 -18.31
CA ALA A 202 -7.02 -26.95 -18.90
C ALA A 202 -6.65 -25.88 -19.95
N GLU A 203 -7.62 -25.47 -20.76
CA GLU A 203 -7.48 -24.45 -21.79
C GLU A 203 -7.23 -23.07 -21.15
N GLN A 204 -7.99 -22.71 -20.11
CA GLN A 204 -7.80 -21.45 -19.38
C GLN A 204 -6.47 -21.40 -18.64
N ARG A 205 -5.99 -22.53 -18.10
CA ARG A 205 -4.64 -22.60 -17.51
C ARG A 205 -3.54 -22.37 -18.54
N ALA A 206 -3.75 -22.79 -19.80
CA ALA A 206 -2.78 -22.53 -20.85
C ALA A 206 -2.61 -21.02 -21.13
N SER A 207 -3.69 -20.24 -21.01
CA SER A 207 -3.64 -18.77 -21.10
C SER A 207 -3.06 -18.09 -19.85
N GLU A 208 -3.16 -18.71 -18.66
CA GLU A 208 -2.64 -18.17 -17.39
C GLU A 208 -1.20 -18.60 -17.06
N ARG A 209 -0.42 -19.03 -18.06
CA ARG A 209 0.95 -19.54 -17.85
C ARG A 209 1.85 -18.56 -17.08
N LYS A 210 1.82 -17.27 -17.43
CA LYS A 210 2.63 -16.24 -16.76
C LYS A 210 2.26 -16.10 -15.28
N MET A 211 0.98 -16.18 -14.94
CA MET A 211 0.52 -16.12 -13.55
C MET A 211 0.98 -17.36 -12.76
N ILE A 212 0.92 -18.54 -13.37
CA ILE A 212 1.40 -19.79 -12.75
C ILE A 212 2.92 -19.74 -12.52
N GLU A 213 3.68 -19.24 -13.50
CA GLU A 213 5.14 -19.08 -13.38
C GLU A 213 5.52 -18.05 -12.31
N TRP A 214 4.85 -16.90 -12.30
CA TRP A 214 4.99 -15.88 -11.25
C TRP A 214 4.70 -16.47 -9.87
N GLN A 215 3.57 -17.17 -9.71
CA GLN A 215 3.17 -17.74 -8.42
C GLN A 215 4.18 -18.78 -7.92
N ARG A 216 4.73 -19.61 -8.83
CA ARG A 216 5.79 -20.56 -8.48
C ARG A 216 7.04 -19.85 -7.97
N ALA A 217 7.48 -18.79 -8.66
CA ALA A 217 8.64 -18.00 -8.23
C ALA A 217 8.39 -17.36 -6.86
N PHE A 218 7.20 -16.77 -6.67
CA PHE A 218 6.79 -16.16 -5.42
C PHE A 218 6.78 -17.16 -4.24
N ASN A 219 6.28 -18.38 -4.45
CA ASN A 219 6.23 -19.42 -3.43
C ASN A 219 7.58 -20.09 -3.15
N ALA A 220 8.51 -20.06 -4.11
CA ALA A 220 9.85 -20.61 -3.95
C ALA A 220 10.80 -19.65 -3.21
N GLU A 221 10.50 -18.34 -3.18
CA GLU A 221 11.33 -17.35 -2.51
C GLU A 221 11.12 -17.36 -0.99
N THR A 222 12.25 -17.37 -0.27
CA THR A 222 12.32 -17.42 1.19
C THR A 222 12.82 -16.11 1.79
N ASP A 223 13.53 -15.31 1.01
CA ASP A 223 13.99 -13.98 1.40
C ASP A 223 12.83 -12.97 1.27
N SER A 224 12.44 -12.34 2.38
CA SER A 224 11.29 -11.46 2.42
C SER A 224 11.42 -10.22 1.53
N GLU A 225 12.62 -9.68 1.37
CA GLU A 225 12.86 -8.49 0.53
C GLU A 225 12.74 -8.85 -0.94
N LYS A 226 13.38 -9.94 -1.38
CA LYS A 226 13.21 -10.48 -2.75
C LYS A 226 11.78 -10.87 -3.04
N LYS A 227 11.03 -11.31 -2.02
CA LYS A 227 9.62 -11.64 -2.17
C LYS A 227 8.77 -10.42 -2.51
N VAL A 228 9.11 -9.23 -1.99
CA VAL A 228 8.50 -7.95 -2.40
C VAL A 228 8.83 -7.65 -3.86
N GLU A 229 10.08 -7.82 -4.28
CA GLU A 229 10.50 -7.60 -5.68
C GLU A 229 9.77 -8.53 -6.66
N ILE A 230 9.63 -9.81 -6.31
CA ILE A 230 8.88 -10.78 -7.13
C ILE A 230 7.40 -10.39 -7.14
N PHE A 231 6.85 -9.96 -6.01
CA PHE A 231 5.46 -9.51 -5.95
C PHE A 231 5.21 -8.31 -6.86
N ALA A 232 6.13 -7.34 -6.95
CA ALA A 232 5.98 -6.17 -7.82
C ALA A 232 5.72 -6.56 -9.30
N LYS A 233 6.27 -7.69 -9.76
CA LYS A 233 6.05 -8.23 -11.10
C LYS A 233 4.62 -8.76 -11.33
N PHE A 234 3.80 -8.87 -10.29
CA PHE A 234 2.38 -9.20 -10.43
C PHE A 234 1.64 -8.17 -11.30
N PHE A 235 1.95 -6.88 -11.17
CA PHE A 235 1.31 -5.83 -11.97
C PHE A 235 1.63 -5.96 -13.46
N GLU A 236 2.81 -6.48 -13.82
CA GLU A 236 3.20 -6.76 -15.21
C GLU A 236 2.34 -7.86 -15.86
N LEU A 237 1.58 -8.64 -15.08
CA LEU A 237 0.66 -9.64 -15.62
C LEU A 237 -0.61 -9.01 -16.22
N TYR A 238 -0.84 -7.72 -15.97
CA TYR A 238 -2.00 -6.95 -16.43
C TYR A 238 -1.63 -5.85 -17.45
N ALA A 239 -0.34 -5.70 -17.76
CA ALA A 239 0.18 -4.83 -18.82
C ALA A 239 0.28 -5.57 -20.17
#